data_AF-A0A0D1XS50-F1
#
_entry.id   AF-A0A0D1XS50-F1
#
_cell.length_a   1.000
_cell.length_b   1.000
_cell.length_c   1.000
_cell.angle_alpha   90.00
_cell.angle_beta   90.00
_cell.angle_gamma   90.00
#
_symmetry.space_group_name_H-M   'P 1'
#
loop_
_entity.id
_entity.type
_entity.pdbx_description
1 polymer ?
#
loop_
_entity_poly.entity_id
_entity_poly.type
_entity_poly.pdbx_seq_one_letter_code
_entity_poly.pdbx_strand_id
1 'polypeptide(L)'
;MKTLISMGIGLVILLAIFAITQDYTATMKYASYAGGAFIIIAAITTGILGSGDRIRANYSDDTDWKMRMNVSWYCFLIGIINLTGSFMTWYFFLKPPF
;
A
#
# COMPACT_ATOMS: atom_id res chain seq x y z
N MET A 1 -8.16 2.32 16.12
CA MET A 1 -8.40 0.89 15.79
C MET A 1 -8.31 0.60 14.29
N LYS A 2 -9.05 1.30 13.42
CA LYS A 2 -9.06 1.03 11.96
C LYS A 2 -7.68 1.08 11.29
N THR A 3 -6.80 1.98 11.72
CA THR A 3 -5.41 2.07 11.25
C THR A 3 -4.60 0.81 11.58
N LEU A 4 -4.73 0.28 12.80
CA LEU A 4 -4.05 -0.96 13.21
C LEU A 4 -4.55 -2.17 12.40
N ILE A 5 -5.85 -2.24 12.13
CA ILE A 5 -6.44 -3.28 11.27
C ILE A 5 -5.81 -3.22 9.87
N SER A 6 -5.72 -2.01 9.30
CA SER A 6 -5.09 -1.81 8.00
C SER A 6 -3.64 -2.26 7.96
N MET A 7 -2.86 -1.95 9.01
CA MET A 7 -1.48 -2.41 9.12
C MET A 7 -1.40 -3.93 9.25
N GLY A 8 -2.30 -4.53 10.04
CA GLY A 8 -2.43 -5.97 10.17
C GLY A 8 -2.75 -6.66 8.84
N ILE A 9 -3.67 -6.11 8.04
CA ILE A 9 -3.98 -6.59 6.69
C ILE A 9 -2.73 -6.54 5.80
N GLY A 10 -1.98 -5.42 5.85
CA GLY A 10 -0.73 -5.30 5.11
C GLY A 10 0.28 -6.39 5.44
N LEU A 11 0.44 -6.70 6.74
CA LEU A 11 1.32 -7.78 7.21
C LEU A 11 0.80 -9.16 6.79
N VAL A 12 -0.50 -9.41 6.90
CA VAL A 12 -1.11 -10.70 6.49
C VAL A 12 -0.91 -10.95 5.00
N ILE A 13 -1.09 -9.93 4.15
CA ILE A 13 -0.84 -10.06 2.70
C ILE A 13 0.63 -10.41 2.44
N LEU A 14 1.56 -9.70 3.08
CA LEU A 14 3.00 -9.95 2.92
C LEU A 14 3.38 -11.37 3.34
N LEU A 15 2.89 -11.82 4.50
CA LEU A 15 3.15 -13.16 5.02
C LEU A 15 2.48 -14.23 4.15
N ALA A 16 1.28 -13.99 3.63
CA ALA A 16 0.60 -14.90 2.72
C ALA A 16 1.37 -15.08 1.39
N ILE A 17 1.90 -13.98 0.83
CA ILE A 17 2.75 -14.03 -0.36
C ILE A 17 3.97 -14.92 -0.11
N PHE A 18 4.67 -14.72 1.01
CA PHE A 18 5.81 -15.56 1.36
C PHE A 18 5.40 -17.02 1.59
N ALA A 19 4.32 -17.25 2.34
CA ALA A 19 3.81 -18.59 2.64
C ALA A 19 3.45 -19.40 1.38
N ILE A 20 2.92 -18.75 0.34
CA ILE A 20 2.58 -19.39 -0.94
C ILE A 20 3.81 -19.61 -1.81
N THR A 21 4.73 -18.65 -1.86
CA THR A 21 5.84 -18.68 -2.82
C THR A 21 7.06 -19.45 -2.31
N GLN A 22 7.34 -19.41 -1.00
CA GLN A 22 8.53 -20.01 -0.36
C GLN A 22 9.87 -19.62 -1.02
N ASP A 23 9.89 -18.52 -1.77
CA ASP A 23 11.03 -18.01 -2.53
C ASP A 23 11.12 -16.50 -2.31
N TYR A 24 12.28 -16.03 -1.86
CA TYR A 24 12.53 -14.61 -1.58
C TYR A 24 12.43 -13.73 -2.83
N THR A 25 12.86 -14.23 -4.00
CA THR A 25 12.78 -13.50 -5.28
C THR A 25 11.33 -13.31 -5.70
N ALA A 26 10.55 -14.39 -5.63
CA ALA A 26 9.12 -14.34 -5.92
C ALA A 26 8.38 -13.45 -4.90
N THR A 27 8.74 -13.57 -3.62
CA THR A 27 8.17 -12.75 -2.53
C THR A 27 8.40 -11.27 -2.78
N MET A 28 9.64 -10.86 -3.06
CA MET A 28 9.98 -9.47 -3.40
C MET A 28 9.14 -8.98 -4.59
N LYS A 29 9.05 -9.77 -5.65
CA LYS A 29 8.29 -9.40 -6.86
C LYS A 29 6.80 -9.19 -6.57
N TYR A 30 6.15 -10.16 -5.93
CA TYR A 30 4.71 -10.09 -5.66
C TYR A 30 4.35 -9.09 -4.56
N ALA A 31 5.18 -8.95 -3.53
CA ALA A 31 5.02 -7.90 -2.52
C ALA A 31 5.16 -6.51 -3.13
N SER A 32 6.06 -6.32 -4.11
CA SER A 32 6.17 -5.07 -4.85
C SER A 32 4.89 -4.76 -5.65
N TYR A 33 4.31 -5.77 -6.31
CA TYR A 33 3.06 -5.59 -7.06
C TYR A 33 1.87 -5.28 -6.16
N ALA A 34 1.72 -6.03 -5.06
CA ALA A 34 0.69 -5.76 -4.07
C ALA A 34 0.84 -4.35 -3.49
N GLY A 35 2.05 -4.02 -3.05
CA GLY A 35 2.39 -2.70 -2.53
C GLY A 35 2.06 -1.58 -3.49
N GLY A 36 2.55 -1.68 -4.74
CA GLY A 36 2.28 -0.70 -5.80
C GLY A 36 0.79 -0.54 -6.12
N ALA A 37 0.04 -1.64 -6.20
CA ALA A 37 -1.41 -1.59 -6.46
C ALA A 37 -2.16 -0.81 -5.37
N PHE A 38 -1.86 -1.06 -4.10
CA PHE A 38 -2.48 -0.34 -2.99
C PHE A 38 -2.10 1.14 -2.94
N ILE A 39 -0.85 1.49 -3.30
CA ILE A 39 -0.44 2.90 -3.43
C ILE A 39 -1.19 3.59 -4.57
N ILE A 40 -1.37 2.93 -5.72
CA ILE A 40 -2.14 3.47 -6.84
C ILE A 40 -3.60 3.71 -6.43
N ILE A 41 -4.21 2.75 -5.74
CA ILE A 41 -5.57 2.91 -5.21
C ILE A 41 -5.63 4.10 -4.24
N ALA A 42 -4.67 4.22 -3.32
CA ALA A 42 -4.62 5.37 -2.41
C ALA A 42 -4.52 6.71 -3.16
N ALA A 43 -3.64 6.80 -4.17
CA ALA A 43 -3.49 7.99 -5.00
C ALA A 43 -4.79 8.34 -5.75
N ILE A 44 -5.46 7.37 -6.37
CA ILE A 44 -6.76 7.59 -7.02
C ILE A 44 -7.79 8.08 -6.00
N THR A 45 -7.87 7.42 -4.85
CA THR A 45 -8.91 7.70 -3.84
C THR A 45 -8.74 9.08 -3.21
N THR A 46 -7.50 9.53 -2.94
CA THR A 46 -7.22 10.91 -2.51
C THR A 46 -7.63 11.95 -3.56
N GLY A 47 -7.69 11.58 -4.83
CA GLY A 47 -7.89 12.52 -5.93
C GLY A 47 -6.64 13.34 -6.28
N ILE A 48 -5.44 12.97 -5.80
CA ILE A 48 -4.18 13.68 -6.13
C ILE A 48 -3.87 13.67 -7.63
N LEU A 49 -4.44 12.71 -8.37
CA LEU A 49 -4.29 12.57 -9.82
C LEU A 49 -5.31 13.41 -10.62
N GLY A 50 -6.20 14.16 -9.95
CA GLY A 50 -7.22 15.02 -10.57
C GLY A 50 -6.76 16.45 -10.81
N SER A 51 -7.53 17.24 -11.56
CA SER A 51 -7.27 18.68 -11.73
C SER A 51 -7.54 19.44 -10.42
N GLY A 52 -6.86 20.56 -10.20
CA GLY A 52 -6.99 21.37 -8.99
C GLY A 52 -8.44 21.80 -8.69
N ASP A 53 -9.25 22.03 -9.71
CA ASP A 53 -10.68 22.34 -9.56
C ASP A 53 -11.50 21.15 -9.05
N ARG A 54 -11.19 19.93 -9.51
CA ARG A 54 -11.82 18.70 -9.01
C ARG A 54 -11.38 18.36 -7.59
N ILE A 55 -10.13 18.67 -7.25
CA ILE A 55 -9.61 18.52 -5.87
C ILE A 55 -10.36 19.47 -4.94
N ARG A 56 -10.55 20.74 -5.32
CA ARG A 56 -11.32 21.72 -4.54
C ARG A 56 -12.80 21.34 -4.43
N ALA A 57 -13.40 20.81 -5.49
CA ALA A 57 -14.77 20.30 -5.48
C ALA A 57 -14.94 19.09 -4.54
N ASN A 58 -13.92 18.24 -4.37
CA ASN A 58 -14.00 17.12 -3.41
C ASN A 58 -14.15 17.57 -1.95
N TYR A 59 -13.81 18.82 -1.61
CA TYR A 59 -13.98 19.35 -0.25
C TYR A 59 -15.33 20.05 -0.03
N SER A 60 -16.23 20.09 -1.02
CA SER A 60 -17.56 20.71 -0.84
C SER A 60 -18.52 19.86 0.00
N ASP A 61 -18.30 18.54 0.06
CA ASP A 61 -19.03 17.63 0.95
C ASP A 61 -18.12 17.13 2.07
N ASP A 62 -18.40 17.59 3.29
CA ASP A 62 -17.57 17.38 4.46
C ASP A 62 -17.51 15.91 4.94
N THR A 63 -18.43 15.07 4.46
CA THR A 63 -18.52 13.64 4.80
C THR A 63 -17.81 12.75 3.77
N ASP A 64 -17.99 13.01 2.47
CA ASP A 64 -17.37 12.23 1.40
C ASP A 64 -15.83 12.35 1.43
N TRP A 65 -15.29 13.57 1.60
CA TRP A 65 -13.84 13.77 1.62
C TRP A 65 -13.17 13.01 2.77
N LYS A 66 -13.79 13.01 3.97
CA LYS A 66 -13.26 12.30 5.14
C LYS A 66 -13.27 10.80 4.92
N MET A 67 -14.35 10.27 4.32
CA MET A 67 -14.44 8.85 4.00
C MET A 67 -13.34 8.45 3.00
N ARG A 68 -13.20 9.19 1.89
CA ARG A 68 -12.20 8.92 0.85
C ARG A 68 -10.77 9.06 1.37
N MET A 69 -10.51 10.06 2.20
CA MET A 69 -9.20 10.24 2.83
C MET A 69 -8.87 9.05 3.76
N ASN A 70 -9.83 8.59 4.56
CA ASN A 70 -9.64 7.42 5.42
C ASN A 70 -9.36 6.15 4.61
N VAL A 71 -10.12 5.89 3.55
CA VAL A 71 -9.90 4.74 2.66
C VAL A 71 -8.51 4.81 2.02
N SER A 72 -8.17 5.99 1.49
CA SER A 72 -6.84 6.21 0.93
C SER A 72 -5.73 5.95 1.93
N TRP A 73 -5.88 6.46 3.16
CA TRP A 73 -4.90 6.26 4.22
C TRP A 73 -4.70 4.79 4.58
N TYR A 74 -5.78 4.00 4.62
CA TYR A 74 -5.70 2.57 4.88
C TYR A 74 -5.00 1.84 3.72
N CYS A 75 -5.39 2.11 2.47
CA CYS A 75 -4.71 1.57 1.30
C CYS A 75 -3.22 1.95 1.27
N PHE A 76 -2.88 3.19 1.61
CA PHE A 76 -1.51 3.66 1.69
C PHE A 76 -0.69 2.88 2.70
N LEU A 77 -1.22 2.64 3.90
CA LEU A 77 -0.52 1.86 4.93
C LEU A 77 -0.31 0.39 4.52
N ILE A 78 -1.30 -0.24 3.89
CA ILE A 78 -1.16 -1.59 3.34
C ILE A 78 -0.06 -1.61 2.28
N GLY A 79 -0.07 -0.62 1.38
CA GLY A 79 0.90 -0.46 0.31
C GLY A 79 2.32 -0.30 0.84
N ILE A 80 2.52 0.60 1.82
CA ILE A 80 3.82 0.84 2.46
C ILE A 80 4.37 -0.40 3.11
N ILE A 81 3.55 -1.17 3.83
CA ILE A 81 4.03 -2.38 4.51
C ILE A 81 4.54 -3.40 3.49
N ASN A 82 3.82 -3.58 2.38
CA ASN A 82 4.23 -4.53 1.34
C ASN A 82 5.46 -4.05 0.56
N LEU A 83 5.57 -2.76 0.24
CA LEU A 83 6.77 -2.19 -0.38
C LEU A 83 7.99 -2.24 0.54
N THR A 84 7.80 -1.93 1.83
CA THR A 84 8.86 -2.05 2.83
C THR A 84 9.28 -3.51 2.97
N GLY A 85 8.32 -4.44 3.06
CA GLY A 85 8.59 -5.88 3.09
C GLY A 85 9.41 -6.33 1.89
N SER A 86 9.01 -5.94 0.68
CA SER A 86 9.76 -6.21 -0.55
C SER A 86 11.20 -5.68 -0.49
N PHE A 87 11.37 -4.41 -0.09
CA PHE A 87 12.69 -3.79 0.03
C PHE A 87 13.57 -4.51 1.07
N MET A 88 12.99 -4.89 2.21
CA MET A 88 13.69 -5.65 3.25
C MET A 88 14.08 -7.04 2.74
N THR A 89 13.19 -7.73 2.02
CA THR A 89 13.49 -9.03 1.41
C THR A 89 14.67 -8.92 0.44
N TRP A 90 14.67 -7.88 -0.40
CA TRP A 90 15.79 -7.60 -1.30
C TRP A 90 17.08 -7.35 -0.52
N TYR A 91 17.05 -6.43 0.44
CA TYR A 91 18.25 -5.97 1.15
C TYR A 91 18.91 -7.06 1.98
N PHE A 92 18.13 -7.91 2.66
CA PHE A 92 18.66 -8.91 3.59
C PHE A 92 18.89 -10.29 2.99
N PHE A 93 18.14 -10.68 1.95
CA PHE A 93 18.18 -12.07 1.45
C PHE A 93 18.67 -12.19 0.01
N LEU A 94 18.51 -11.15 -0.83
CA LEU A 94 18.82 -11.23 -2.26
C LEU A 94 20.02 -10.37 -2.67
N LYS A 95 20.30 -9.29 -1.94
CA LYS A 95 21.41 -8.40 -2.23
C LYS A 95 22.72 -9.17 -2.08
N PRO A 96 23.58 -9.24 -3.11
CA PRO A 96 24.85 -9.94 -3.02
C PRO A 96 25.74 -9.26 -1.96
N PRO A 97 26.45 -10.04 -1.12
CA PRO A 97 27.46 -9.51 -0.23
C PRO A 97 28.63 -9.04 -1.09
N PHE A 98 28.85 -7.73 -1.13
CA PHE A 98 30.12 -7.17 -1.59
C PHE A 98 31.15 -7.35 -0.48
#